data_AF-A0A2V9JUP6-F1
#
_entry.id   AF-A0A2V9JUP6-F1
#
_cell.length_a   1.000
_cell.length_b   1.000
_cell.length_c   1.000
_cell.angle_alpha   90.00
_cell.angle_beta   90.00
_cell.angle_gamma   90.00
#
_symmetry.space_group_name_H-M   'P 1'
#
loop_
_entity.id
_entity.type
_entity.pdbx_description
1 polymer ?
#
loop_
_entity_poly.entity_id
_entity_poly.type
_entity_poly.pdbx_seq_one_letter_code
_entity_poly.pdbx_strand_id
1 'polypeptide(L)'
;MPRSRRVYSATQVTKEEFVMKRTATLVLGVVVLCAVSAAAQARLDGAYKFVSVSFPGGSQTEADQKGMIVVHGKHWANVRSAVGRKSWTQEEPESERAKKVVAAFQGLTAGCGTFEVQGSTITMRQEAGANPGAVGTSSKWEYKLDGKTLRLQPLATQGVEFQFEKLP
;
A
#
# COMPACT_ATOMS: atom_id res chain seq x y z
N MET A 1 28.33 60.11 -26.81
CA MET A 1 27.88 58.81 -26.25
C MET A 1 26.40 58.61 -26.57
N PRO A 2 26.00 57.63 -27.40
CA PRO A 2 24.59 57.35 -27.61
C PRO A 2 24.08 56.32 -26.59
N ARG A 3 22.94 56.62 -25.95
CA ARG A 3 22.21 55.68 -25.09
C ARG A 3 21.46 54.65 -25.95
N SER A 4 21.92 53.41 -25.92
CA SER A 4 21.22 52.25 -26.46
C SER A 4 19.87 52.06 -25.75
N ARG A 5 18.75 52.29 -26.45
CA ARG A 5 17.43 51.83 -26.01
C ARG A 5 17.33 50.34 -26.35
N ARG A 6 17.35 49.48 -25.33
CA ARG A 6 16.92 48.07 -25.48
C ARG A 6 15.45 48.06 -25.91
N VAL A 7 15.22 47.73 -27.18
CA VAL A 7 13.90 47.36 -27.68
C VAL A 7 13.68 45.92 -27.24
N TYR A 8 12.98 45.71 -26.13
CA TYR A 8 12.44 44.39 -25.82
C TYR A 8 11.33 44.12 -26.82
N SER A 9 11.56 43.15 -27.71
CA SER A 9 10.61 42.73 -28.73
C SER A 9 9.36 42.14 -28.08
N ALA A 10 8.17 42.65 -28.43
CA ALA A 10 6.86 42.13 -27.95
C ALA A 10 6.68 40.62 -28.20
N THR A 11 7.43 40.05 -29.15
CA THR A 11 7.47 38.63 -29.47
C THR A 11 8.19 37.78 -28.40
N GLN A 12 9.09 38.37 -27.59
CA GLN A 12 9.70 37.68 -26.44
C GLN A 12 8.75 37.66 -25.24
N VAL A 13 8.06 38.77 -24.97
CA VAL A 13 7.09 38.89 -23.86
C VAL A 13 5.96 37.86 -24.01
N THR A 14 5.42 37.69 -25.22
CA THR A 14 4.35 36.72 -25.50
C THR A 14 4.78 35.26 -25.36
N LYS A 15 6.04 34.93 -25.69
CA LYS A 15 6.59 33.58 -25.47
C LYS A 15 6.81 33.30 -23.98
N GLU A 16 7.33 34.26 -23.22
CA GLU A 16 7.53 34.11 -21.77
C GLU A 16 6.21 34.01 -21.02
N GLU A 17 5.17 34.78 -21.38
CA GLU A 17 3.84 34.65 -20.81
C GLU A 17 3.18 33.30 -21.16
N PHE A 18 3.36 32.81 -22.38
CA PHE A 18 2.85 31.51 -22.80
C PHE A 18 3.56 30.35 -22.09
N VAL A 19 4.89 30.43 -21.96
CA VAL A 19 5.69 29.48 -21.18
C VAL A 19 5.31 29.56 -19.70
N MET A 20 5.21 30.75 -19.12
CA MET A 20 4.84 30.94 -17.71
C MET A 20 3.41 30.46 -17.41
N LYS A 21 2.44 30.70 -18.30
CA LYS A 21 1.08 30.13 -18.20
C LYS A 21 1.09 28.61 -18.30
N ARG A 22 1.85 28.03 -19.23
CA ARG A 22 2.00 26.57 -19.35
C ARG A 22 2.66 25.95 -18.12
N THR A 23 3.72 26.56 -17.62
CA THR A 23 4.43 26.11 -16.41
C THR A 23 3.52 26.26 -15.19
N ALA A 24 2.80 27.37 -15.05
CA ALA A 24 1.83 27.57 -13.97
C ALA A 24 0.70 26.54 -14.01
N THR A 25 0.13 26.25 -15.19
CA THR A 25 -0.91 25.21 -15.35
C THR A 25 -0.38 23.82 -15.04
N LEU A 26 0.85 23.50 -15.46
CA LEU A 26 1.47 22.20 -15.20
C LEU A 26 1.80 22.02 -13.71
N VAL A 27 2.35 23.05 -13.07
CA VAL A 27 2.62 23.06 -11.62
C VAL A 27 1.32 22.97 -10.83
N LEU A 28 0.29 23.73 -11.20
CA LEU A 28 -1.02 23.65 -10.54
C LEU A 28 -1.64 22.26 -10.70
N GLY A 29 -1.54 21.65 -11.88
CA GLY A 29 -1.98 20.28 -12.13
C GLY A 29 -1.28 19.27 -11.23
N VAL A 30 0.05 19.35 -11.11
CA VAL A 30 0.84 18.47 -10.23
C VAL A 30 0.47 18.65 -8.76
N VAL A 31 0.30 19.89 -8.29
CA VAL A 31 -0.09 20.16 -6.89
C VAL A 31 -1.47 19.58 -6.57
N VAL A 32 -2.44 19.75 -7.48
CA VAL A 32 -3.79 19.18 -7.31
C VAL A 32 -3.74 17.64 -7.27
N LEU A 33 -2.96 17.01 -8.16
CA LEU A 33 -2.76 15.55 -8.16
C LEU A 33 -2.14 15.05 -6.85
N CYS A 34 -1.06 15.68 -6.37
CA CYS A 34 -0.43 15.31 -5.11
C CYS A 34 -1.38 15.47 -3.90
N ALA A 35 -2.17 16.55 -3.86
CA ALA A 35 -3.13 16.79 -2.79
C ALA A 35 -4.25 15.74 -2.76
N VAL A 36 -4.75 15.31 -3.93
CA VAL A 36 -5.78 14.26 -4.02
C VAL A 36 -5.23 12.91 -3.51
N SER A 37 -4.01 12.54 -3.90
CA SER A 37 -3.36 11.32 -3.40
C SER A 37 -3.14 11.36 -1.89
N ALA A 38 -2.65 12.48 -1.34
CA ALA A 38 -2.46 12.63 0.11
C ALA A 38 -3.78 12.55 0.89
N ALA A 39 -4.86 13.15 0.38
CA ALA A 39 -6.18 13.07 1.00
C ALA A 39 -6.76 11.64 0.96
N ALA A 40 -6.59 10.92 -0.16
CA ALA A 40 -7.02 9.52 -0.26
C ALA A 40 -6.24 8.62 0.70
N GLN A 41 -4.95 8.89 0.87
CA GLN A 41 -4.05 8.18 1.77
C GLN A 41 -4.43 8.41 3.24
N ALA A 42 -4.69 9.66 3.64
CA ALA A 42 -5.16 10.00 4.98
C ALA A 42 -6.51 9.36 5.33
N ARG A 43 -7.39 9.10 4.35
CA ARG A 43 -8.65 8.39 4.59
C ARG A 43 -8.45 6.94 5.03
N LEU A 44 -7.32 6.34 4.66
CA LEU A 44 -6.96 4.96 5.03
C LEU A 44 -6.29 4.87 6.40
N ASP A 45 -5.96 5.97 7.08
CA ASP A 45 -5.36 5.93 8.41
C ASP A 45 -6.24 5.17 9.41
N GLY A 46 -5.65 4.22 10.12
CA GLY A 46 -6.30 3.44 11.17
C GLY A 46 -5.75 2.02 11.29
N ALA A 47 -6.27 1.30 12.28
CA ALA A 47 -6.07 -0.12 12.43
C ALA A 47 -7.30 -0.88 11.92
N TYR A 48 -7.09 -1.95 11.18
CA TYR A 48 -8.15 -2.76 10.60
C TYR A 48 -7.94 -4.22 10.98
N LYS A 49 -8.93 -4.82 11.63
CA LYS A 49 -8.93 -6.26 11.92
C LYS A 49 -9.24 -7.05 10.64
N PHE A 50 -8.59 -8.19 10.47
CA PHE A 50 -8.95 -9.15 9.42
C PHE A 50 -10.35 -9.71 9.67
N VAL A 51 -11.16 -9.81 8.61
CA VAL A 51 -12.50 -10.43 8.65
C VAL A 51 -12.52 -11.70 7.82
N SER A 52 -12.10 -11.60 6.56
CA SER A 52 -12.10 -12.75 5.64
C SER A 52 -11.14 -12.56 4.48
N VAL A 53 -10.83 -13.67 3.81
CA VAL A 53 -10.30 -13.70 2.45
C VAL A 53 -11.08 -14.71 1.64
N SER A 54 -11.56 -14.33 0.46
CA SER A 54 -12.08 -15.26 -0.55
C SER A 54 -11.04 -15.45 -1.64
N PHE A 55 -11.00 -16.64 -2.23
CA PHE A 55 -10.11 -16.99 -3.34
C PHE A 55 -10.76 -18.09 -4.19
N PRO A 56 -10.29 -18.35 -5.41
CA PRO A 56 -10.84 -19.43 -6.24
C PRO A 56 -10.77 -20.76 -5.49
N GLY A 57 -11.93 -21.39 -5.27
CA GLY A 57 -12.05 -22.67 -4.57
C GLY A 57 -12.27 -22.59 -3.05
N GLY A 58 -12.38 -21.40 -2.45
CA GLY A 58 -12.71 -21.32 -1.03
C GLY A 58 -12.67 -19.93 -0.40
N SER A 59 -12.81 -19.92 0.92
CA SER A 59 -12.64 -18.72 1.73
C SER A 59 -12.08 -19.09 3.09
N GLN A 60 -11.50 -18.10 3.77
CA GLN A 60 -11.05 -18.18 5.15
C GLN A 60 -11.62 -16.99 5.90
N THR A 61 -11.96 -17.21 7.16
CA THR A 61 -12.55 -16.20 8.04
C THR A 61 -11.70 -16.00 9.29
N GLU A 62 -12.18 -15.15 10.19
CA GLU A 62 -11.64 -14.99 11.53
C GLU A 62 -11.51 -16.30 12.34
N ALA A 63 -12.30 -17.33 12.03
CA ALA A 63 -12.20 -18.63 12.69
C ALA A 63 -10.94 -19.39 12.25
N ASP A 64 -10.49 -19.18 11.01
CA ASP A 64 -9.35 -19.87 10.40
C ASP A 64 -8.05 -19.08 10.60
N GLN A 65 -8.14 -17.75 10.57
CA GLN A 65 -6.99 -16.85 10.66
C GLN A 65 -7.31 -15.61 11.49
N LYS A 66 -6.31 -15.13 12.24
CA LYS A 66 -6.38 -13.85 12.95
C LYS A 66 -5.31 -12.92 12.41
N GLY A 67 -5.62 -11.63 12.34
CA GLY A 67 -4.66 -10.65 11.86
C GLY A 67 -5.21 -9.23 11.85
N MET A 68 -4.33 -8.31 11.49
CA MET A 68 -4.63 -6.90 11.32
C MET A 68 -3.69 -6.26 10.29
N ILE A 69 -4.17 -5.15 9.72
CA ILE A 69 -3.34 -4.19 9.02
C ILE A 69 -3.48 -2.84 9.71
N VAL A 70 -2.36 -2.17 9.93
CA VAL A 70 -2.31 -0.80 10.46
C VAL A 70 -1.76 0.08 9.35
N VAL A 71 -2.43 1.20 9.13
CA VAL A 71 -2.08 2.18 8.10
C VAL A 71 -2.00 3.54 8.77
N HIS A 72 -0.93 4.28 8.51
CA HIS A 72 -0.79 5.65 8.98
C HIS A 72 0.12 6.46 8.07
N GLY A 73 -0.40 7.57 7.55
CA GLY A 73 0.27 8.39 6.56
C GLY A 73 0.64 7.54 5.34
N LYS A 74 1.93 7.48 5.00
CA LYS A 74 2.43 6.67 3.89
C LYS A 74 2.84 5.24 4.26
N HIS A 75 2.70 4.85 5.52
CA HIS A 75 3.22 3.57 6.02
C HIS A 75 2.09 2.58 6.29
N TRP A 76 2.42 1.30 6.13
CA TRP A 76 1.55 0.20 6.49
C TRP A 76 2.34 -0.89 7.20
N ALA A 77 1.67 -1.64 8.06
CA ALA A 77 2.17 -2.86 8.68
C ALA A 77 1.04 -3.88 8.75
N ASN A 78 1.34 -5.15 8.49
CA ASN A 78 0.39 -6.24 8.60
C ASN A 78 0.97 -7.41 9.40
N VAL A 79 0.08 -8.09 10.13
CA VAL A 79 0.35 -9.40 10.70
C VAL A 79 -0.93 -10.23 10.56
N ARG A 80 -0.81 -11.44 10.03
CA ARG A 80 -1.91 -12.41 9.93
C ARG A 80 -1.37 -13.82 10.04
N SER A 81 -2.07 -14.68 10.76
CA SER A 81 -1.66 -16.07 10.92
C SER A 81 -2.84 -17.01 11.11
N ALA A 82 -2.64 -18.29 10.78
CA ALA A 82 -3.60 -19.34 11.04
C ALA A 82 -3.84 -19.54 12.55
N VAL A 83 -5.08 -19.87 12.89
CA VAL A 83 -5.47 -20.32 14.23
C VAL A 83 -5.03 -21.78 14.40
N GLY A 84 -4.65 -22.17 15.63
CA GLY A 84 -4.33 -23.58 15.94
C GLY A 84 -2.99 -24.09 15.39
N ARG A 85 -2.03 -23.20 15.09
CA ARG A 85 -0.68 -23.61 14.67
C ARG A 85 -0.02 -24.45 15.76
N LYS A 86 0.64 -25.54 15.34
CA LYS A 86 1.39 -26.42 16.26
C LYS A 86 2.58 -25.67 16.84
N SER A 87 2.79 -25.83 18.15
CA SER A 87 3.99 -25.33 18.82
C SER A 87 5.17 -26.27 18.58
N TRP A 88 6.36 -25.81 18.95
CA TRP A 88 7.62 -26.56 18.96
C TRP A 88 8.39 -26.20 20.23
N THR A 89 9.33 -27.04 20.64
CA THR A 89 10.15 -26.81 21.83
C THR A 89 11.64 -27.03 21.54
N GLN A 90 12.51 -26.51 22.40
CA GLN A 90 13.96 -26.58 22.18
C GLN A 90 14.55 -27.96 22.49
N GLU A 91 13.84 -28.77 23.28
CA GLU A 91 14.25 -30.12 23.69
C GLU A 91 14.13 -31.14 22.54
N GLU A 92 13.40 -30.80 21.49
CA GLU A 92 13.22 -31.67 20.32
C GLU A 92 14.52 -31.82 19.51
N PRO A 93 14.78 -32.99 18.90
CA PRO A 93 15.91 -33.17 18.00
C PRO A 93 15.91 -32.12 16.89
N GLU A 94 17.08 -31.60 16.51
CA GLU A 94 17.21 -30.48 15.58
C GLU A 94 16.49 -30.72 14.24
N SER A 95 16.59 -31.93 13.69
CA SER A 95 15.96 -32.31 12.43
C SER A 95 14.42 -32.35 12.50
N GLU A 96 13.85 -32.66 13.66
CA GLU A 96 12.39 -32.60 13.90
C GLU A 96 11.92 -31.18 14.21
N ARG A 97 12.71 -30.46 15.02
CA ARG A 97 12.47 -29.06 15.38
C ARG A 97 12.43 -28.18 14.15
N ALA A 98 13.36 -28.34 13.20
CA ALA A 98 13.38 -27.56 11.95
C ALA A 98 12.07 -27.70 11.16
N LYS A 99 11.54 -28.93 11.02
CA LYS A 99 10.27 -29.18 10.32
C LYS A 99 9.09 -28.55 11.03
N LYS A 100 9.05 -28.65 12.36
CA LYS A 100 7.98 -28.06 13.17
C LYS A 100 8.04 -26.53 13.19
N VAL A 101 9.23 -25.94 13.19
CA VAL A 101 9.42 -24.49 13.03
C VAL A 101 8.85 -24.05 11.68
N VAL A 102 9.21 -24.71 10.58
CA VAL A 102 8.65 -24.39 9.26
C VAL A 102 7.13 -24.47 9.27
N ALA A 103 6.57 -25.57 9.79
CA ALA A 103 5.11 -25.74 9.89
C ALA A 103 4.45 -24.68 10.79
N ALA A 104 5.11 -24.28 11.89
CA ALA A 104 4.62 -23.27 12.81
C ALA A 104 4.62 -21.87 12.18
N PHE A 105 5.52 -21.57 11.25
CA PHE A 105 5.54 -20.29 10.54
C PHE A 105 4.80 -20.33 9.18
N GLN A 106 4.41 -21.51 8.72
CA GLN A 106 3.62 -21.66 7.51
C GLN A 106 2.27 -20.95 7.65
N GLY A 107 1.93 -20.11 6.67
CA GLY A 107 0.72 -19.28 6.71
C GLY A 107 0.83 -18.02 7.58
N LEU A 108 1.97 -17.76 8.23
CA LEU A 108 2.26 -16.44 8.79
C LEU A 108 2.52 -15.45 7.65
N THR A 109 1.74 -14.37 7.64
CA THR A 109 2.03 -13.16 6.87
C THR A 109 2.40 -12.08 7.87
N ALA A 110 3.60 -11.54 7.77
CA ALA A 110 3.98 -10.36 8.54
C ALA A 110 4.88 -9.48 7.69
N GLY A 111 4.64 -8.18 7.69
CA GLY A 111 5.39 -7.25 6.86
C GLY A 111 5.01 -5.80 7.12
N CYS A 112 5.85 -4.91 6.63
CA CYS A 112 5.59 -3.49 6.66
C CYS A 112 6.31 -2.78 5.51
N GLY A 113 5.92 -1.55 5.27
CA GLY A 113 6.59 -0.68 4.33
C GLY A 113 5.76 0.54 4.04
N THR A 114 5.82 0.97 2.78
CA THR A 114 5.16 2.18 2.31
C THR A 114 4.10 1.86 1.29
N PHE A 115 3.14 2.76 1.11
CA PHE A 115 2.15 2.65 0.05
C PHE A 115 1.88 4.01 -0.59
N GLU A 116 1.25 3.98 -1.76
CA GLU A 116 0.74 5.15 -2.47
C GLU A 116 -0.65 4.84 -3.03
N VAL A 117 -1.50 5.87 -3.08
CA VAL A 117 -2.86 5.76 -3.61
C VAL A 117 -2.99 6.60 -4.89
N GLN A 118 -3.45 5.94 -5.96
CA GLN A 118 -3.78 6.58 -7.24
C GLN A 118 -5.18 6.11 -7.68
N GLY A 119 -6.17 6.98 -7.59
CA GLY A 119 -7.57 6.62 -7.84
C GLY A 119 -8.06 5.54 -6.88
N SER A 120 -8.52 4.41 -7.42
CA SER A 120 -8.96 3.21 -6.70
C SER A 120 -7.87 2.15 -6.53
N THR A 121 -6.62 2.49 -6.83
CA THR A 121 -5.48 1.56 -6.77
C THR A 121 -4.50 1.97 -5.68
N ILE A 122 -4.09 0.99 -4.87
CA ILE A 122 -2.98 1.09 -3.92
C ILE A 122 -1.77 0.40 -4.53
N THR A 123 -0.61 1.05 -4.50
CA THR A 123 0.69 0.39 -4.71
C THR A 123 1.37 0.26 -3.37
N MET A 124 1.62 -0.97 -2.91
CA MET A 124 2.29 -1.27 -1.64
C MET A 124 3.71 -1.72 -1.91
N ARG A 125 4.70 -1.04 -1.34
CA ARG A 125 6.10 -1.43 -1.34
C ARG A 125 6.43 -2.10 -0.01
N GLN A 126 7.03 -3.29 -0.08
CA GLN A 126 7.40 -4.05 1.09
C GLN A 126 8.85 -3.76 1.49
N GLU A 127 9.06 -3.23 2.68
CA GLU A 127 10.38 -2.81 3.18
C GLU A 127 10.95 -3.81 4.18
N ALA A 128 10.08 -4.51 4.91
CA ALA A 128 10.44 -5.67 5.72
C ALA A 128 9.31 -6.72 5.71
N GLY A 129 9.64 -7.98 5.96
CA GLY A 129 8.65 -9.04 6.06
C GLY A 129 9.20 -10.40 6.44
N ALA A 130 8.31 -11.28 6.90
CA ALA A 130 8.62 -12.66 7.26
C ALA A 130 8.98 -13.53 6.04
N ASN A 131 8.56 -13.14 4.84
CA ASN A 131 9.03 -13.72 3.58
C ASN A 131 10.16 -12.83 3.00
N PRO A 132 11.43 -13.26 3.07
CA PRO A 132 12.54 -12.48 2.53
C PRO A 132 12.41 -12.18 1.03
N GLY A 133 11.79 -13.09 0.26
CA GLY A 133 11.59 -12.89 -1.18
C GLY A 133 10.60 -11.79 -1.55
N ALA A 134 9.82 -11.29 -0.59
CA ALA A 134 8.91 -10.17 -0.79
C ALA A 134 9.57 -8.80 -0.55
N VAL A 135 10.71 -8.75 0.14
CA VAL A 135 11.36 -7.49 0.53
C VAL A 135 11.90 -6.76 -0.71
N GLY A 136 11.62 -5.45 -0.78
CA GLY A 136 11.97 -4.60 -1.91
C GLY A 136 10.98 -4.65 -3.08
N THR A 137 10.03 -5.60 -3.07
CA THR A 137 9.03 -5.73 -4.14
C THR A 137 7.87 -4.75 -3.94
N SER A 138 7.10 -4.53 -5.02
CA SER A 138 5.87 -3.75 -4.99
C SER A 138 4.71 -4.56 -5.54
N SER A 139 3.55 -4.40 -4.93
CA SER A 139 2.31 -5.05 -5.34
C SER A 139 1.21 -4.00 -5.53
N LYS A 140 0.33 -4.22 -6.51
CA LYS A 140 -0.81 -3.34 -6.78
C LYS A 140 -2.11 -4.02 -6.40
N TRP A 141 -2.99 -3.23 -5.79
CA TRP A 141 -4.26 -3.68 -5.25
C TRP A 141 -5.35 -2.71 -5.63
N GLU A 142 -6.51 -3.21 -6.05
CA GLU A 142 -7.72 -2.40 -5.98
C GLU A 142 -8.14 -2.30 -4.53
N TYR A 143 -8.57 -1.12 -4.10
CA TYR A 143 -9.11 -0.91 -2.77
C TYR A 143 -10.47 -0.26 -2.80
N LYS A 144 -11.28 -0.58 -1.80
CA LYS A 144 -12.53 0.11 -1.54
C LYS A 144 -12.74 0.24 -0.03
N LEU A 145 -12.97 1.47 0.43
CA LEU A 145 -13.30 1.77 1.82
C LEU A 145 -14.76 2.24 1.91
N ASP A 146 -15.63 1.37 2.42
CA ASP A 146 -17.06 1.65 2.62
C ASP A 146 -17.35 1.74 4.11
N GLY A 147 -17.42 2.96 4.65
CA GLY A 147 -17.56 3.19 6.09
C GLY A 147 -16.37 2.62 6.88
N LYS A 148 -16.59 1.53 7.61
CA LYS A 148 -15.53 0.82 8.36
C LYS A 148 -14.94 -0.37 7.59
N THR A 149 -15.52 -0.76 6.46
CA THR A 149 -15.09 -1.97 5.75
C THR A 149 -14.07 -1.60 4.69
N LEU A 150 -12.86 -2.16 4.81
CA LEU A 150 -11.80 -2.06 3.81
C LEU A 150 -11.75 -3.37 3.01
N ARG A 151 -11.87 -3.27 1.70
CA ARG A 151 -11.67 -4.39 0.76
C ARG A 151 -10.40 -4.15 -0.05
N LEU A 152 -9.60 -5.20 -0.20
CA LEU A 152 -8.37 -5.21 -0.98
C LEU A 152 -8.37 -6.40 -1.94
N GLN A 153 -8.12 -6.15 -3.23
CA GLN A 153 -8.02 -7.18 -4.25
C GLN A 153 -6.69 -7.06 -4.98
N PRO A 154 -5.83 -8.10 -5.00
CA PRO A 154 -4.56 -8.02 -5.69
C PRO A 154 -4.78 -8.03 -7.20
N LEU A 155 -4.23 -7.04 -7.90
CA LEU A 155 -4.38 -6.94 -9.37
C LEU A 155 -3.70 -8.10 -10.10
N ALA A 156 -2.67 -8.70 -9.51
CA ALA A 156 -1.94 -9.82 -10.09
C ALA A 156 -2.67 -11.18 -9.93
N THR A 157 -3.71 -11.26 -9.09
CA THR A 157 -4.38 -12.55 -8.80
C THR A 157 -5.89 -12.36 -8.74
N GLN A 158 -6.55 -12.74 -9.83
CA GLN A 158 -8.00 -12.63 -9.96
C GLN A 158 -8.74 -13.54 -8.98
N GLY A 159 -9.92 -13.10 -8.55
CA GLY A 159 -10.81 -13.86 -7.66
C GLY A 159 -10.38 -13.87 -6.19
N VAL A 160 -9.29 -13.16 -5.83
CA VAL A 160 -8.87 -12.97 -4.44
C VAL A 160 -9.41 -11.65 -3.92
N GLU A 161 -10.11 -11.67 -2.78
CA GLU A 161 -10.55 -10.46 -2.07
C GLU A 161 -10.30 -10.64 -0.58
N PHE A 162 -9.67 -9.65 0.03
CA PHE A 162 -9.52 -9.53 1.47
C PHE A 162 -10.51 -8.51 1.99
N GLN A 163 -11.14 -8.82 3.11
CA GLN A 163 -12.00 -7.91 3.85
C GLN A 163 -11.41 -7.66 5.24
N PHE A 164 -11.36 -6.38 5.60
CA PHE A 164 -10.96 -5.90 6.92
C PHE A 164 -12.01 -4.93 7.46
N GLU A 165 -12.04 -4.77 8.78
CA GLU A 165 -12.92 -3.84 9.48
C GLU A 165 -12.11 -2.88 10.35
N LYS A 166 -12.34 -1.59 10.17
CA LYS A 166 -11.68 -0.52 10.92
C LYS A 166 -12.08 -0.57 12.39
N LEU A 167 -11.08 -0.61 13.26
CA LEU A 167 -11.23 -0.54 14.70
C LEU A 167 -11.66 0.87 15.13
N PRO A 168 -12.36 1.00 16.28
CA PRO A 168 -12.81 2.28 16.81
C PRO A 168 -11.65 3.23 17.15
#